data_AF-A0A5E4I7S9-F1
#
_entry.id   AF-A0A5E4I7S9-F1
#
_cell.length_a   1.000
_cell.length_b   1.000
_cell.length_c   1.000
_cell.angle_alpha   90.00
_cell.angle_beta   90.00
_cell.angle_gamma   90.00
#
_symmetry.space_group_name_H-M   'P 1'
#
loop_
_entity.id
_entity.type
_entity.pdbx_description
1 polymer ?
#
loop_
_entity_poly.entity_id
_entity_poly.type
_entity_poly.pdbx_seq_one_letter_code
_entity_poly.pdbx_strand_id
1 'polypeptide(L)'
;MKITACPRCGSKNLDIADMRDGITPGIDWSTNVCRDCDWQGIPLEFETENYYQKFLKGLEKVKKSENLPVYEDIAESAPTERLIIRYVTASFLFLLFLIIPLLVCVLVSVYGGFPIEVGFLFAGLSFLVYLYVFWKKELWNMIKR
;
A
#
# COMPACT_ATOMS: atom_id res chain seq x y z
N MET A 1 18.63 -37.99 -3.53
CA MET A 1 19.52 -37.11 -4.33
C MET A 1 18.99 -35.70 -4.16
N LYS A 2 19.78 -34.77 -3.64
CA LYS A 2 19.38 -33.38 -3.52
C LYS A 2 19.54 -32.71 -4.88
N ILE A 3 18.48 -32.06 -5.38
CA ILE A 3 18.49 -31.34 -6.66
C ILE A 3 18.30 -29.88 -6.35
N THR A 4 19.20 -29.04 -6.83
CA THR A 4 19.13 -27.59 -6.66
C THR A 4 18.77 -26.96 -8.00
N ALA A 5 17.75 -26.11 -8.03
CA ALA A 5 17.28 -25.48 -9.26
C ALA A 5 16.79 -24.04 -9.04
N CYS A 6 16.81 -23.27 -10.13
CA CYS A 6 16.33 -21.90 -10.16
C CYS A 6 14.81 -21.85 -9.95
N PRO A 7 14.30 -21.02 -9.01
CA PRO A 7 12.86 -20.88 -8.78
C PRO A 7 12.12 -20.24 -9.95
N ARG A 8 12.82 -19.50 -10.82
CA ARG A 8 12.22 -18.76 -11.93
C ARG A 8 12.07 -19.60 -13.20
N CYS A 9 13.12 -20.32 -13.59
CA CYS A 9 13.15 -21.06 -14.85
C CYS A 9 13.28 -22.58 -14.68
N GLY A 10 13.57 -23.07 -13.47
CA GLY A 10 13.82 -24.48 -13.19
C GLY A 10 15.17 -25.00 -13.68
N SER A 11 16.05 -24.14 -14.19
CA SER A 11 17.40 -24.55 -14.57
C SER A 11 18.21 -25.03 -13.36
N LYS A 12 19.03 -26.06 -13.56
CA LYS A 12 20.04 -26.54 -12.60
C LYS A 12 21.37 -25.81 -12.77
N ASN A 13 21.49 -24.92 -13.76
CA ASN A 13 22.69 -24.16 -14.09
C ASN A 13 22.75 -22.89 -13.21
N LEU A 14 23.23 -23.10 -11.99
CA LEU A 14 23.37 -22.07 -10.96
C LEU A 14 24.85 -21.88 -10.67
N ASP A 15 25.29 -20.64 -10.74
CA ASP A 15 26.64 -20.22 -10.40
C ASP A 15 26.63 -19.40 -9.11
N ILE A 16 27.77 -19.35 -8.45
CA ILE A 16 27.99 -18.43 -7.34
C ILE A 16 28.21 -17.04 -7.95
N ALA A 17 27.49 -16.04 -7.45
CA ALA A 17 27.63 -14.65 -7.89
C ALA A 17 29.08 -14.18 -7.77
N ASP A 18 29.66 -13.75 -8.89
CA ASP A 18 31.00 -13.14 -8.92
C ASP A 18 30.89 -11.61 -9.08
N MET A 19 32.01 -10.90 -8.86
CA MET A 19 32.12 -9.45 -9.10
C MET A 19 31.73 -9.04 -10.54
N ARG A 20 31.75 -9.98 -11.50
CA ARG A 20 31.33 -9.74 -12.90
C ARG A 20 29.83 -9.54 -13.06
N ASP A 21 29.03 -10.01 -12.11
CA ASP A 21 27.57 -9.95 -12.15
C ASP A 21 27.02 -8.70 -11.45
N GLY A 22 27.89 -7.72 -11.15
CA GLY A 22 27.52 -6.44 -10.54
C GLY A 22 27.23 -6.49 -9.04
N ILE A 23 27.53 -7.62 -8.38
CA ILE A 23 27.31 -7.80 -6.95
C ILE A 23 28.58 -7.38 -6.20
N THR A 24 28.43 -6.46 -5.24
CA THR A 24 29.53 -6.05 -4.36
C THR A 24 29.70 -7.14 -3.30
N PRO A 25 30.81 -7.91 -3.30
CA PRO A 25 31.00 -8.99 -2.35
C PRO A 25 31.28 -8.39 -0.97
N GLY A 26 30.25 -8.30 -0.13
CA GLY A 26 30.39 -7.71 1.20
C GLY A 26 29.21 -7.94 2.13
N ILE A 27 28.03 -8.32 1.64
CA ILE A 27 26.85 -8.47 2.48
C ILE A 27 26.33 -9.91 2.50
N ASP A 28 26.28 -10.64 1.37
CA ASP A 28 25.84 -12.04 1.35
C ASP A 28 26.65 -12.88 0.34
N TRP A 29 27.61 -13.67 0.81
CA TRP A 29 28.44 -14.58 -0.02
C TRP A 29 27.69 -15.83 -0.52
N SER A 30 26.37 -15.90 -0.36
CA SER A 30 25.55 -17.08 -0.68
C SER A 30 24.55 -16.88 -1.83
N THR A 31 24.62 -15.75 -2.53
CA THR A 31 23.71 -15.49 -3.64
C THR A 31 24.13 -16.29 -4.87
N ASN A 32 23.24 -17.17 -5.35
CA ASN A 32 23.45 -17.89 -6.60
C ASN A 32 22.79 -17.13 -7.76
N VAL A 33 23.42 -17.17 -8.92
CA VAL A 33 22.95 -16.57 -10.17
C VAL A 33 22.60 -17.69 -11.15
N CYS A 34 21.42 -17.62 -11.76
CA CYS A 34 21.02 -18.54 -12.81
C CYS A 34 21.48 -18.02 -14.18
N ARG A 35 22.35 -18.77 -14.87
CA ARG A 35 22.88 -18.39 -16.20
C ARG A 35 21.83 -18.35 -17.31
N ASP A 36 20.68 -18.99 -17.11
CA ASP A 36 19.65 -19.10 -18.15
C ASP A 36 18.60 -18.00 -18.07
N CYS A 37 18.47 -17.29 -16.93
CA CYS A 37 17.44 -16.27 -16.75
C CYS A 37 17.85 -15.08 -15.87
N ASP A 38 19.15 -14.99 -15.56
CA ASP A 38 19.81 -13.95 -14.75
C ASP A 38 19.16 -13.74 -13.37
N TRP A 39 18.46 -14.75 -12.87
CA TRP A 39 17.84 -14.69 -11.55
C TRP A 39 18.91 -14.82 -10.46
N GLN A 40 18.85 -13.96 -9.45
CA GLN A 40 19.80 -13.90 -8.34
C GLN A 40 19.08 -14.21 -7.02
N GLY A 41 19.58 -15.16 -6.23
CA GLY A 41 19.02 -15.48 -4.91
C GLY A 41 19.35 -16.87 -4.37
N ILE A 42 18.53 -17.34 -3.42
CA ILE A 42 18.61 -18.66 -2.79
C ILE A 42 17.89 -19.71 -3.64
N PRO A 43 18.58 -20.69 -4.24
CA PRO A 43 17.95 -21.65 -5.11
C PRO A 43 17.02 -22.60 -4.34
N LEU A 44 16.08 -23.22 -5.05
CA LEU A 44 15.19 -24.23 -4.47
C LEU A 44 15.91 -25.58 -4.39
N GLU A 45 15.86 -26.19 -3.21
CA GLU A 45 16.34 -27.55 -2.99
C GLU A 45 15.17 -28.54 -3.00
N PHE A 46 15.32 -29.61 -3.77
CA PHE A 46 14.34 -30.70 -3.86
C PHE A 46 14.96 -32.00 -3.34
N GLU A 47 14.25 -32.67 -2.44
CA GLU A 47 14.71 -33.93 -1.83
C GLU A 47 14.60 -35.12 -2.79
N THR A 48 13.69 -35.04 -3.77
CA THR A 48 13.46 -36.11 -4.76
C THR A 48 13.22 -35.54 -6.16
N GLU A 49 13.57 -36.32 -7.17
CA GLU A 49 13.29 -36.00 -8.58
C GLU A 49 11.79 -35.81 -8.84
N ASN A 50 10.92 -36.55 -8.13
CA ASN A 50 9.48 -36.41 -8.27
C ASN A 50 8.98 -35.00 -7.90
N TYR A 51 9.52 -34.41 -6.83
CA TYR A 51 9.19 -33.03 -6.46
C TYR A 51 9.69 -32.02 -7.49
N TYR A 52 10.90 -32.22 -8.01
CA TYR A 52 11.45 -31.37 -9.07
C TYR A 52 10.60 -31.44 -10.36
N GLN A 53 10.17 -32.63 -10.77
CA GLN A 53 9.29 -32.81 -11.93
C GLN A 53 7.91 -32.16 -11.74
N LYS A 54 7.34 -32.22 -10.53
CA LYS A 54 6.09 -31.50 -10.20
C LYS A 54 6.27 -30.00 -10.29
N PHE A 55 7.41 -29.48 -9.83
CA PHE A 55 7.75 -28.07 -9.92
C PHE A 55 7.88 -27.60 -11.38
N LEU A 56 8.61 -28.32 -12.24
CA LEU A 56 8.72 -27.99 -13.68
C LEU A 56 7.35 -27.95 -14.37
N LYS A 57 6.48 -28.93 -14.10
CA LYS A 57 5.10 -28.94 -14.61
C LYS A 57 4.26 -27.76 -14.10
N GLY A 58 4.55 -27.26 -12.90
CA GLY A 58 3.94 -26.06 -12.35
C GLY A 58 4.35 -24.81 -13.12
N LEU A 59 5.64 -24.66 -13.44
CA LEU A 59 6.16 -23.52 -14.20
C LEU A 59 5.57 -23.43 -15.61
N GLU A 60 5.39 -24.55 -16.30
CA GLU A 60 4.76 -24.57 -17.62
C GLU A 60 3.30 -24.11 -17.59
N LYS A 61 2.56 -24.47 -16.53
CA LYS A 61 1.17 -24.01 -16.35
C LYS A 61 1.09 -22.50 -16.16
N VAL A 62 2.00 -21.93 -15.37
CA VAL A 62 2.08 -20.48 -15.14
C VAL A 62 2.40 -19.73 -16.44
N LYS A 63 3.40 -20.18 -17.21
CA LYS A 63 3.73 -19.57 -18.52
C LYS A 63 2.59 -19.64 -19.52
N LYS A 64 1.77 -20.69 -19.46
CA LYS A 64 0.62 -20.86 -20.35
C LYS A 64 -0.57 -19.98 -19.96
N SER A 65 -0.74 -19.69 -18.67
CA SER A 65 -1.76 -18.73 -18.21
C SER A 65 -1.40 -17.27 -18.46
N GLU A 66 -0.12 -16.95 -18.64
CA GLU A 66 0.37 -15.59 -18.90
C GLU A 66 0.22 -15.14 -20.37
N ASN A 67 -0.16 -16.05 -21.28
CA ASN A 67 -0.50 -15.75 -22.68
C ASN A 67 -2.01 -15.59 -22.92
N LEU A 68 -2.84 -15.56 -21.86
CA LEU A 68 -4.16 -14.96 -22.02
C LEU A 68 -4.00 -13.44 -22.10
N PRO A 69 -4.80 -12.73 -22.93
CA PRO A 69 -4.76 -11.28 -22.95
C PRO A 69 -4.89 -10.80 -21.51
N VAL A 70 -3.88 -10.05 -21.07
CA VAL A 70 -3.85 -9.35 -19.80
C VAL A 70 -5.07 -8.44 -19.77
N TYR A 71 -6.16 -8.95 -19.22
CA TYR A 71 -7.21 -8.12 -18.68
C TYR A 71 -6.58 -7.43 -17.49
N GLU A 72 -6.42 -6.12 -17.65
CA GLU A 72 -5.89 -5.16 -16.70
C GLU A 72 -6.93 -4.91 -15.59
N ASP A 73 -7.42 -5.95 -14.91
CA ASP A 73 -6.69 -6.56 -13.79
C ASP A 73 -5.89 -5.66 -12.86
N ILE A 74 -6.11 -4.34 -12.79
CA ILE A 74 -5.52 -3.52 -11.73
C ILE A 74 -6.25 -3.92 -10.45
N ALA A 75 -5.78 -5.04 -9.88
CA ALA A 75 -6.02 -5.48 -8.53
C ALA A 75 -5.53 -4.37 -7.59
N GLU A 76 -6.42 -3.41 -7.37
CA GLU A 76 -6.95 -2.99 -6.08
C GLU A 76 -6.16 -3.48 -4.86
N SER A 77 -4.91 -3.03 -4.76
CA SER A 77 -4.29 -2.63 -3.51
C SER A 77 -4.13 -1.11 -3.63
N ALA A 78 -4.88 -0.25 -2.97
CA ALA A 78 -5.32 -0.31 -1.60
C ALA A 78 -6.67 0.42 -1.40
N PRO A 79 -7.72 -0.26 -0.87
CA PRO A 79 -8.86 0.44 -0.29
C PRO A 79 -8.52 1.12 1.04
N THR A 80 -7.41 0.73 1.70
CA THR A 80 -6.98 1.26 3.00
C THR A 80 -6.35 2.65 2.93
N GLU A 81 -5.48 2.94 1.96
CA GLU A 81 -4.81 4.24 1.88
C GLU A 81 -5.78 5.38 1.57
N ARG A 82 -6.76 5.15 0.70
CA ARG A 82 -7.79 6.16 0.40
C ARG A 82 -8.69 6.44 1.61
N LEU A 83 -8.88 5.46 2.50
CA LEU A 83 -9.64 5.63 3.74
C LEU A 83 -8.85 6.47 4.76
N ILE A 84 -7.55 6.19 4.91
CA ILE A 84 -6.67 6.92 5.83
C ILE A 84 -6.56 8.38 5.41
N ILE A 85 -6.35 8.66 4.11
CA ILE A 85 -6.27 10.05 3.61
C ILE A 85 -7.57 10.81 3.88
N ARG A 86 -8.73 10.17 3.69
CA ARG A 86 -10.04 10.78 4.00
C ARG A 86 -10.22 11.07 5.49
N TYR A 87 -9.77 10.17 6.36
CA TYR A 87 -9.85 10.38 7.79
C TYR A 87 -8.93 11.50 8.27
N VAL A 88 -7.67 11.52 7.79
CA VAL A 88 -6.69 12.55 8.15
C VAL A 88 -7.14 13.93 7.67
N THR A 89 -7.63 14.04 6.44
CA THR A 89 -8.14 15.31 5.90
C THR A 89 -9.38 15.81 6.65
N ALA A 90 -10.33 14.93 7.00
CA ALA A 90 -11.49 15.31 7.81
C ALA A 90 -11.09 15.75 9.22
N SER A 91 -10.16 15.04 9.86
CA SER A 91 -9.64 15.38 11.19
C SER A 91 -8.94 16.75 11.20
N PHE A 92 -8.11 17.03 10.18
CA PHE A 92 -7.44 18.31 10.05
C PHE A 92 -8.41 19.47 9.84
N LEU A 93 -9.42 19.29 8.97
CA LEU A 93 -10.47 20.30 8.75
C LEU A 93 -11.28 20.56 10.03
N PHE A 94 -11.55 19.52 10.81
CA PHE A 94 -12.22 19.65 12.10
C PHE A 94 -11.41 20.48 13.11
N LEU A 95 -10.10 20.25 13.17
CA LEU A 95 -9.20 21.05 14.02
C LEU A 95 -9.17 22.52 13.60
N LEU A 96 -9.04 22.81 12.30
CA LEU A 96 -9.10 24.18 11.79
C LEU A 96 -10.42 24.85 12.17
N PHE A 97 -11.52 24.11 12.06
CA PHE A 97 -12.85 24.60 12.41
C PHE A 97 -12.99 24.94 13.91
N LEU A 98 -12.25 24.29 14.81
CA LEU A 98 -12.22 24.65 16.23
C LEU A 98 -11.26 25.82 16.53
N ILE A 99 -10.10 25.85 15.87
CA ILE A 99 -9.04 26.82 16.16
C ILE A 99 -9.39 28.21 15.62
N ILE A 100 -9.95 28.31 14.41
CA ILE A 100 -10.31 29.58 13.76
C ILE A 100 -11.27 30.43 14.61
N PRO A 101 -12.43 29.93 15.07
CA PRO A 101 -13.34 30.74 15.88
C PRO A 101 -12.73 31.12 17.24
N LEU A 102 -11.89 30.27 17.82
CA LEU A 102 -11.16 30.60 19.05
C LEU A 102 -10.19 31.76 18.82
N LEU A 103 -9.43 31.73 17.72
CA LEU A 103 -8.56 32.84 17.30
C LEU A 103 -9.34 34.13 17.05
N VAL A 104 -10.49 34.04 16.37
CA VAL A 104 -11.37 35.19 16.14
C VAL A 104 -11.89 35.75 17.46
N CYS A 105 -12.31 34.91 18.41
CA CYS A 105 -12.73 35.37 19.75
C CYS A 105 -11.61 36.10 20.49
N VAL A 106 -10.37 35.61 20.43
CA VAL A 106 -9.20 36.26 21.05
C VAL A 106 -8.87 37.58 20.34
N LEU A 107 -8.90 37.63 19.01
CA LEU A 107 -8.67 38.87 18.28
C LEU A 107 -9.75 39.90 18.57
N VAL A 108 -11.02 39.48 18.61
CA VAL A 108 -12.12 40.37 18.97
C VAL A 108 -11.94 40.89 20.40
N SER A 109 -11.63 40.04 21.39
CA SER A 109 -11.45 40.51 22.77
C SER A 109 -10.29 41.49 22.95
N VAL A 110 -9.23 41.38 22.13
CA VAL A 110 -8.09 42.30 22.13
C VAL A 110 -8.41 43.61 21.40
N TYR A 111 -9.16 43.55 20.29
CA TYR A 111 -9.31 44.68 19.36
C TYR A 111 -10.71 45.34 19.35
N GLY A 112 -11.74 44.76 19.97
CA GLY A 112 -13.09 45.29 19.92
C GLY A 112 -14.00 44.82 21.05
N GLY A 113 -14.78 45.74 21.64
CA GLY A 113 -15.83 45.45 22.62
C GLY A 113 -17.06 44.78 22.01
N PHE A 114 -16.88 43.78 21.14
CA PHE A 114 -17.98 43.05 20.52
C PHE A 114 -18.55 42.03 21.52
N PRO A 115 -19.89 41.92 21.65
CA PRO A 115 -20.49 41.00 22.60
C PRO A 115 -20.19 39.55 22.21
N ILE A 116 -19.49 38.87 23.11
CA ILE A 116 -19.03 37.47 22.99
C ILE A 116 -20.19 36.51 22.64
N GLU A 117 -21.42 36.87 23.01
CA GLU A 117 -22.64 36.11 22.77
C GLU A 117 -22.93 35.83 21.28
N VAL A 118 -22.60 36.76 20.38
CA VAL A 118 -22.84 36.61 18.94
C VAL A 118 -21.87 35.61 18.32
N GLY A 119 -20.63 35.56 18.81
CA GLY A 119 -19.60 34.62 18.33
C GLY A 119 -19.96 33.16 18.58
N PHE A 120 -20.54 32.87 19.75
CA PHE A 120 -20.96 31.51 20.10
C PHE A 120 -22.13 31.01 19.25
N LEU A 121 -23.08 31.89 18.88
CA LEU A 121 -24.20 31.52 18.02
C LEU A 121 -23.73 31.14 16.61
N PHE A 122 -22.78 31.89 16.03
CA PHE A 122 -22.21 31.56 14.72
C PHE A 122 -21.40 30.26 14.77
N ALA A 123 -20.55 30.08 15.80
CA ALA A 123 -19.79 28.84 15.96
C ALA A 123 -20.72 27.61 16.13
N GLY A 124 -21.80 27.75 16.90
CA GLY A 124 -22.80 26.71 17.09
C GLY A 124 -23.56 26.36 15.81
N LEU A 125 -24.02 27.36 15.05
CA LEU A 125 -24.70 27.12 13.77
C LEU A 125 -23.79 26.47 12.74
N SER A 126 -22.54 26.93 12.64
CA SER A 126 -21.57 26.33 11.72
C SER A 126 -21.23 24.88 12.12
N PHE A 127 -21.19 24.56 13.42
CA PHE A 127 -21.00 23.19 13.90
C PHE A 127 -22.20 22.28 13.58
N LEU A 128 -23.43 22.77 13.74
CA LEU A 128 -24.64 22.02 13.38
C LEU A 128 -24.72 21.73 11.88
N VAL A 129 -24.35 22.69 11.03
CA VAL A 129 -24.25 22.48 9.58
C VAL A 129 -23.19 21.44 9.23
N TYR A 130 -22.02 21.49 9.90
CA TYR A 130 -20.97 20.50 9.71
C TYR A 130 -21.45 19.08 10.07
N LEU A 131 -22.06 18.92 11.24
CA LEU A 131 -22.64 17.64 11.66
C LEU A 131 -23.70 17.15 10.68
N TYR A 132 -24.58 18.02 10.21
CA TYR A 132 -25.62 17.66 9.24
C TYR A 132 -25.01 17.15 7.92
N VAL A 133 -24.01 17.84 7.37
CA VAL A 133 -23.34 17.43 6.13
C VAL A 133 -22.57 16.12 6.30
N PHE A 134 -21.88 15.97 7.43
CA PHE A 134 -21.13 14.77 7.76
C PHE A 134 -22.05 13.55 7.90
N TRP A 135 -23.10 13.67 8.72
CA TRP A 135 -24.06 12.57 8.95
C TRP A 135 -24.82 12.19 7.68
N LYS A 136 -25.23 13.17 6.86
CA LYS A 136 -25.93 12.91 5.60
C LYS A 136 -25.09 12.06 4.64
N LYS A 137 -23.77 12.28 4.62
CA LYS A 137 -22.84 11.53 3.78
C LYS A 137 -22.64 10.10 4.28
N GLU A 138 -22.53 9.92 5.59
CA GLU A 138 -22.39 8.60 6.22
C GLU A 138 -23.66 7.74 6.04
N LEU A 139 -24.84 8.33 6.25
CA LEU A 139 -26.14 7.68 6.02
C LEU A 139 -26.31 7.22 4.57
N TRP A 140 -25.91 8.04 3.60
CA TRP A 140 -26.05 7.69 2.19
C TRP A 140 -25.12 6.54 1.77
N ASN A 141 -23.94 6.43 2.41
CA ASN A 141 -23.02 5.31 2.20
C ASN A 141 -23.53 4.01 2.84
N MET A 142 -24.29 4.08 3.94
CA MET A 142 -24.90 2.90 4.56
C MET A 142 -26.11 2.38 3.76
N ILE A 143 -26.89 3.26 3.12
CA ILE A 143 -28.06 2.86 2.30
C ILE A 143 -27.66 2.17 0.98
N LYS A 144 -26.44 2.41 0.48
CA LYS A 144 -25.95 1.86 -0.79
C LYS A 144 -25.22 0.51 -0.67
N ARG A 145 -24.95 0.02 0.54
CA ARG A 145 -24.40 -1.33 0.78
C ARG A 145 -25.53 -2.30 1.09
#